data_AF-A0A1G4P229-F1
#
_entry.id   AF-A0A1G4P229-F1
#
_cell.length_a   1.000
_cell.length_b   1.000
_cell.length_c   1.000
_cell.angle_alpha   90.00
_cell.angle_beta   90.00
_cell.angle_gamma   90.00
#
_symmetry.space_group_name_H-M   'P 1'
#
loop_
_entity.id
_entity.type
_entity.pdbx_description
1 polymer ?
#
loop_
_entity_poly.entity_id
_entity_poly.type
_entity_poly.pdbx_seq_one_letter_code
_entity_poly.pdbx_strand_id
1 'polypeptide(L)'
;MFKAGTRAGRCIAEKILCCILAVFMTAPVLCCQTGCSVIDDFRNKMIDTSEAVPVQELARLIINAIKNKNGVSDCYSQIPQRQLGDISYSVFNEYVAILRSASVRYGTIQSFKLLSKKESEEYIQELLRLSRRTEVPDLYGDLVVVELDYGDSLREGTTSDHFRFMISVDDSGTACLSKSYVTGTIAAYNYLEHYFTMLEERNTSGLFALLAPLYTDDIYINAVINAKAAYIAEYYLIQVRSTRDEYIVDEVTPFYVHTVIPKVIDIDGESLSTHEVSLSVSEDGRYDIDDQIPWISEQSVVSIYDKDGSALRIQGVSLNESRLEILLGTPIYIKEYELTEEEAAKTGKTLRIRAVYPGLSVTLCADRDDSGKWEGDVIGISMFGNEYSIDQQVSVGMNISELLLIYPMLDEAGYTFNYQSGIDTFNLRFDFDEYNNIEAIRIVRNDLL
;
A
#
# COMPACT_ATOMS: atom_id res chain seq x y z
N MET A 1 -94.59 29.11 43.88
CA MET A 1 -93.24 29.68 44.16
C MET A 1 -92.24 28.54 44.23
N PHE A 2 -91.49 28.29 43.17
CA PHE A 2 -90.32 27.41 43.16
C PHE A 2 -89.25 27.99 42.22
N LYS A 3 -88.01 27.70 42.58
CA LYS A 3 -86.72 28.26 42.19
C LYS A 3 -86.39 28.24 40.68
N ALA A 4 -85.86 29.36 40.19
CA ALA A 4 -84.86 29.42 39.11
C ALA A 4 -83.48 29.61 39.78
N GLY A 5 -82.36 29.04 39.37
CA GLY A 5 -81.98 28.41 38.10
C GLY A 5 -80.50 28.73 37.85
N THR A 6 -79.61 28.18 38.67
CA THR A 6 -78.15 28.33 38.65
C THR A 6 -77.54 27.65 37.42
N ARG A 7 -77.36 28.38 36.32
CA ARG A 7 -76.64 27.90 35.12
C ARG A 7 -75.43 28.74 34.69
N ALA A 8 -75.25 29.95 35.21
CA ALA A 8 -74.14 30.82 34.80
C ALA A 8 -72.79 30.51 35.50
N GLY A 9 -72.82 29.98 36.73
CA GLY A 9 -71.59 29.77 37.53
C GLY A 9 -70.73 28.56 37.15
N ARG A 10 -71.30 27.53 36.50
CA ARG A 10 -70.55 26.31 36.15
C ARG A 10 -69.65 26.48 34.92
N CYS A 11 -70.03 27.32 33.96
CA CYS A 11 -69.27 27.50 32.72
C CYS A 11 -67.97 28.31 32.91
N ILE A 12 -67.91 29.17 33.95
CA ILE A 12 -66.70 29.95 34.26
C ILE A 12 -65.70 29.10 35.04
N ALA A 13 -66.17 28.24 35.96
CA ALA A 13 -65.31 27.35 36.74
C ALA A 13 -64.63 26.28 35.84
N GLU A 14 -65.33 25.73 34.85
CA GLU A 14 -64.74 24.76 33.91
C GLU A 14 -63.68 25.39 33.00
N LYS A 15 -63.87 26.65 32.57
CA LYS A 15 -62.87 27.35 31.75
C LYS A 15 -61.60 27.69 32.54
N ILE A 16 -61.74 28.08 33.81
CA ILE A 16 -60.59 28.38 34.68
C ILE A 16 -59.81 27.11 34.99
N LEU A 17 -60.49 25.98 35.25
CA LEU A 17 -59.83 24.70 35.51
C LEU A 17 -59.06 24.18 34.28
N CYS A 18 -59.63 24.31 33.08
CA CYS A 18 -58.95 23.95 31.83
C CYS A 18 -57.72 24.84 31.55
N CYS A 19 -57.78 26.15 31.85
CA CYS A 19 -56.62 27.02 31.71
C CYS A 19 -55.51 26.69 32.71
N ILE A 20 -55.84 26.36 33.96
CA ILE A 20 -54.84 25.97 34.98
C ILE A 20 -54.20 24.62 34.61
N LEU A 21 -54.98 23.65 34.14
CA LEU A 21 -54.45 22.36 33.67
C LEU A 21 -53.59 22.50 32.40
N ALA A 22 -53.96 23.38 31.47
CA ALA A 22 -53.15 23.65 30.28
C ALA A 22 -51.80 24.33 30.60
N VAL A 23 -51.77 25.20 31.62
CA VAL A 23 -50.52 25.85 32.09
C VAL A 23 -49.65 24.85 32.86
N PHE A 24 -50.23 23.93 33.65
CA PHE A 24 -49.47 22.89 34.35
C PHE A 24 -48.97 21.76 33.44
N MET A 25 -49.62 21.49 32.31
CA MET A 25 -49.15 20.48 31.33
C MET A 25 -48.14 21.03 30.31
N THR A 26 -48.00 22.36 30.18
CA THR A 26 -47.00 23.00 29.29
C THR A 26 -45.74 23.45 30.03
N ALA A 27 -45.80 23.66 31.34
CA ALA A 27 -44.63 23.99 32.17
C ALA A 27 -43.52 22.91 32.19
N PRO A 28 -43.78 21.60 32.12
CA PRO A 28 -42.72 20.59 32.07
C PRO A 28 -41.99 20.51 30.72
N VAL A 29 -42.61 20.99 29.63
CA VAL A 29 -42.04 20.89 28.28
C VAL A 29 -41.03 22.03 28.00
N LEU A 30 -41.17 23.17 28.68
CA LEU A 30 -40.21 24.29 28.58
C LEU A 30 -39.03 24.18 29.56
N CYS A 31 -39.18 23.49 30.69
CA CYS A 31 -38.08 23.25 31.63
C CYS A 31 -37.13 22.11 31.21
N CYS A 32 -37.56 21.22 30.32
CA CYS A 32 -36.69 20.15 29.80
C CYS A 32 -35.82 20.58 28.60
N GLN A 33 -36.06 21.74 27.99
CA GLN A 33 -35.24 22.23 26.86
C GLN A 33 -34.16 23.25 27.25
N THR A 34 -34.22 23.81 28.45
CA THR A 34 -33.21 24.76 28.96
C THR A 34 -32.29 24.15 30.02
N GLY A 35 -32.67 23.01 30.61
CA GLY A 35 -31.85 22.29 31.58
C GLY A 35 -30.58 21.68 30.99
N CYS A 36 -30.64 21.12 29.78
CA CYS A 36 -29.45 20.56 29.13
C CYS A 36 -28.50 21.67 28.64
N SER A 37 -28.99 22.75 28.03
CA SER A 37 -28.12 23.81 27.54
C SER A 37 -27.42 24.59 28.66
N VAL A 38 -28.06 24.78 29.82
CA VAL A 38 -27.46 25.48 30.97
C VAL A 38 -26.50 24.56 31.73
N ILE A 39 -26.79 23.26 31.87
CA ILE A 39 -25.84 22.30 32.48
C ILE A 39 -24.65 22.04 31.56
N ASP A 40 -24.87 21.97 30.24
CA ASP A 40 -23.81 21.87 29.25
C ASP A 40 -22.99 23.17 29.20
N ASP A 41 -23.60 24.36 29.27
CA ASP A 41 -22.86 25.64 29.38
C ASP A 41 -22.08 25.75 30.70
N PHE A 42 -22.61 25.24 31.82
CA PHE A 42 -21.94 25.31 33.12
C PHE A 42 -20.81 24.27 33.22
N ARG A 43 -21.00 23.08 32.63
CA ARG A 43 -19.99 22.02 32.53
C ARG A 43 -18.91 22.40 31.53
N ASN A 44 -19.27 22.97 30.39
CA ASN A 44 -18.34 23.51 29.41
C ASN A 44 -17.58 24.69 30.02
N LYS A 45 -18.22 25.63 30.73
CA LYS A 45 -17.51 26.72 31.45
C LYS A 45 -16.62 26.25 32.59
N MET A 46 -16.98 25.19 33.33
CA MET A 46 -16.09 24.63 34.35
C MET A 46 -14.88 23.91 33.74
N ILE A 47 -15.06 23.23 32.60
CA ILE A 47 -13.97 22.56 31.88
C ILE A 47 -13.09 23.58 31.13
N ASP A 48 -13.65 24.70 30.67
CA ASP A 48 -12.90 25.80 30.03
C ASP A 48 -12.01 26.57 31.03
N THR A 49 -12.29 26.44 32.33
CA THR A 49 -11.44 26.93 33.43
C THR A 49 -10.48 25.89 34.00
N SER A 50 -10.49 24.65 33.49
CA SER A 50 -9.60 23.58 33.95
C SER A 50 -8.16 23.85 33.51
N GLU A 51 -7.22 23.80 34.44
CA GLU A 51 -5.79 23.79 34.15
C GLU A 51 -5.47 22.63 33.19
N ALA A 52 -4.50 22.85 32.28
CA ALA A 52 -4.09 21.82 31.33
C ALA A 52 -3.50 20.65 32.11
N VAL A 53 -3.86 19.45 31.70
CA VAL A 53 -3.18 18.27 32.20
C VAL A 53 -1.78 18.19 31.59
N PRO A 54 -0.76 17.75 32.35
CA PRO A 54 0.58 17.52 31.82
C PRO A 54 0.58 16.49 30.67
N VAL A 55 1.60 16.52 29.80
CA VAL A 55 1.73 15.60 28.66
C VAL A 55 1.64 14.12 29.05
N GLN A 56 2.20 13.74 30.21
CA GLN A 56 2.14 12.38 30.74
C GLN A 56 0.70 11.95 31.05
N GLU A 57 -0.10 12.89 31.58
CA GLU A 57 -1.49 12.61 31.93
C GLU A 57 -2.37 12.57 30.68
N LEU A 58 -2.12 13.45 29.70
CA LEU A 58 -2.77 13.38 28.39
C LEU A 58 -2.49 12.05 27.68
N ALA A 59 -1.22 11.62 27.65
CA ALA A 59 -0.83 10.31 27.12
C ALA A 59 -1.56 9.18 27.86
N ARG A 60 -1.63 9.22 29.19
CA ARG A 60 -2.35 8.23 30.00
C ARG A 60 -3.84 8.17 29.66
N LEU A 61 -4.51 9.31 29.47
CA LEU A 61 -5.92 9.37 29.09
C LEU A 61 -6.15 8.75 27.70
N ILE A 62 -5.29 9.04 26.73
CA ILE A 62 -5.36 8.43 25.38
C ILE A 62 -5.14 6.92 25.48
N ILE A 63 -4.11 6.47 26.20
CA ILE A 63 -3.80 5.05 26.38
C ILE A 63 -4.94 4.30 27.09
N ASN A 64 -5.57 4.91 28.10
CA ASN A 64 -6.73 4.31 28.75
C ASN A 64 -7.91 4.15 27.77
N ALA A 65 -8.11 5.13 26.90
CA ALA A 65 -9.12 5.07 25.84
C ALA A 65 -8.77 3.97 24.81
N ILE A 66 -7.48 3.79 24.48
CA ILE A 66 -6.99 2.69 23.63
C ILE A 66 -7.31 1.35 24.30
N LYS A 67 -6.94 1.17 25.58
CA LYS A 67 -7.12 -0.09 26.35
C LYS A 67 -8.58 -0.48 26.56
N ASN A 68 -9.48 0.49 26.76
CA ASN A 68 -10.87 0.23 27.15
C ASN A 68 -11.87 0.94 26.24
N LYS A 69 -12.47 0.20 25.31
CA LYS A 69 -13.54 0.69 24.41
C LYS A 69 -14.72 1.33 25.14
N ASN A 70 -15.08 0.82 26.32
CA ASN A 70 -16.21 1.36 27.08
C ASN A 70 -15.85 2.62 27.89
N GLY A 71 -14.56 2.90 28.08
CA GLY A 71 -14.06 4.04 28.85
C GLY A 71 -13.72 5.28 28.03
N VAL A 72 -13.92 5.26 26.71
CA VAL A 72 -13.52 6.37 25.81
C VAL A 72 -14.22 7.67 26.16
N SER A 73 -15.51 7.63 26.49
CA SER A 73 -16.29 8.82 26.90
C SER A 73 -15.72 9.46 28.16
N ASP A 74 -15.37 8.65 29.16
CA ASP A 74 -14.82 9.14 30.42
C ASP A 74 -13.43 9.75 30.21
N CYS A 75 -12.58 9.12 29.39
CA CYS A 75 -11.26 9.64 29.06
C CYS A 75 -11.36 10.98 28.31
N TYR A 76 -12.23 11.07 27.30
CA TYR A 76 -12.47 12.32 26.57
C TYR A 76 -12.94 13.44 27.49
N SER A 77 -13.88 13.18 28.40
CA SER A 77 -14.42 14.19 29.32
C SER A 77 -13.42 14.72 30.34
N GLN A 78 -12.29 14.02 30.55
CA GLN A 78 -11.21 14.42 31.45
C GLN A 78 -10.16 15.29 30.75
N ILE A 79 -10.16 15.36 29.42
CA ILE A 79 -9.24 16.23 28.67
C ILE A 79 -9.85 17.65 28.63
N PRO A 80 -9.14 18.68 29.11
CA PRO A 80 -9.61 20.06 29.02
C PRO A 80 -9.86 20.49 27.57
N GLN A 81 -10.91 21.30 27.33
CA GLN A 81 -11.28 21.74 25.97
C GLN A 81 -10.14 22.43 25.24
N ARG A 82 -9.34 23.24 25.94
CA ARG A 82 -8.15 23.90 25.40
C ARG A 82 -7.10 22.93 24.83
N GLN A 83 -7.04 21.69 25.33
CA GLN A 83 -6.12 20.64 24.85
C GLN A 83 -6.77 19.72 23.80
N LEU A 84 -8.09 19.84 23.57
CA LEU A 84 -8.80 19.09 22.54
C LEU A 84 -8.74 19.78 21.17
N GLY A 85 -8.39 21.07 21.08
CA GLY A 85 -8.21 21.76 19.80
C GLY A 85 -9.43 21.71 18.86
N ASP A 86 -10.65 21.80 19.42
CA ASP A 86 -11.93 21.64 18.70
C ASP A 86 -12.20 20.23 18.11
N ILE A 87 -11.53 19.20 18.64
CA ILE A 87 -11.85 17.80 18.34
C ILE A 87 -13.15 17.43 19.06
N SER A 88 -14.13 16.91 18.33
CA SER A 88 -15.36 16.37 18.91
C SER A 88 -15.14 14.96 19.49
N TYR A 89 -16.04 14.53 20.36
CA TYR A 89 -16.02 13.17 20.90
C TYR A 89 -16.02 12.09 19.80
N SER A 90 -16.77 12.30 18.72
CA SER A 90 -16.83 11.32 17.62
C SER A 90 -15.47 11.16 16.92
N VAL A 91 -14.79 12.28 16.65
CA VAL A 91 -13.45 12.30 16.02
C VAL A 91 -12.42 11.66 16.97
N PHE A 92 -12.46 12.01 18.25
CA PHE A 92 -11.59 11.38 19.25
C PHE A 92 -11.82 9.86 19.35
N ASN A 93 -13.08 9.43 19.36
CA ASN A 93 -13.43 8.02 19.45
C ASN A 93 -12.97 7.22 18.23
N GLU A 94 -13.08 7.79 17.02
CA GLU A 94 -12.57 7.18 15.79
C GLU A 94 -11.04 7.07 15.82
N TYR A 95 -10.34 8.15 16.14
CA TYR A 95 -8.88 8.16 16.28
C TYR A 95 -8.39 7.09 17.26
N VAL A 96 -8.97 7.02 18.46
CA VAL A 96 -8.60 6.01 19.46
C VAL A 96 -8.98 4.60 19.01
N ALA A 97 -10.05 4.43 18.23
CA ALA A 97 -10.40 3.12 17.67
C ALA A 97 -9.35 2.63 16.68
N ILE A 98 -8.79 3.52 15.85
CA ILE A 98 -7.67 3.23 14.94
C ILE A 98 -6.44 2.82 15.74
N LEU A 99 -6.01 3.64 16.71
CA LEU A 99 -4.86 3.33 17.57
C LEU A 99 -5.05 2.00 18.33
N ARG A 100 -6.28 1.70 18.77
CA ARG A 100 -6.62 0.42 19.40
C ARG A 100 -6.50 -0.74 18.44
N SER A 101 -6.99 -0.60 17.21
CA SER A 101 -6.90 -1.63 16.18
C SER A 101 -5.44 -1.98 15.88
N ALA A 102 -4.59 -0.96 15.70
CA ALA A 102 -3.16 -1.12 15.51
C ALA A 102 -2.49 -1.76 16.74
N SER A 103 -2.75 -1.24 17.94
CA SER A 103 -2.11 -1.70 19.17
C SER A 103 -2.50 -3.12 19.62
N VAL A 104 -3.70 -3.62 19.33
CA VAL A 104 -4.19 -4.88 19.94
C VAL A 104 -3.38 -6.10 19.50
N ARG A 105 -2.69 -6.01 18.36
CA ARG A 105 -1.88 -7.09 17.78
C ARG A 105 -0.56 -7.31 18.53
N TYR A 106 -0.04 -6.30 19.23
CA TYR A 106 1.17 -6.40 20.05
C TYR A 106 0.93 -7.00 21.44
N GLY A 107 -0.34 -7.10 21.87
CA GLY A 107 -0.71 -7.67 23.16
C GLY A 107 -1.41 -6.68 24.07
N THR A 108 -1.20 -6.83 25.38
CA THR A 108 -1.80 -5.94 26.39
C THR A 108 -0.82 -4.86 26.79
N ILE A 109 -1.21 -3.60 26.63
CA ILE A 109 -0.38 -2.45 27.03
C ILE A 109 -0.16 -2.49 28.55
N GLN A 110 1.10 -2.65 28.96
CA GLN A 110 1.52 -2.69 30.36
C GLN A 110 1.97 -1.31 30.84
N SER A 111 2.79 -0.64 30.02
CA SER A 111 3.38 0.65 30.36
C SER A 111 3.52 1.53 29.12
N PHE A 112 4.04 2.75 29.29
CA PHE A 112 4.39 3.63 28.19
C PHE A 112 5.58 4.51 28.58
N LYS A 113 6.28 4.98 27.55
CA LYS A 113 7.42 5.89 27.63
C LYS A 113 7.14 7.13 26.78
N LEU A 114 7.47 8.30 27.30
CA LEU A 114 7.65 9.48 26.45
C LEU A 114 9.08 9.46 25.95
N LEU A 115 9.27 9.47 24.64
CA LEU A 115 10.59 9.53 24.05
C LEU A 115 11.25 10.87 24.40
N SER A 116 12.58 10.86 24.56
CA SER A 116 13.34 12.10 24.67
C SER A 116 13.20 12.92 23.37
N LYS A 117 13.53 14.21 23.43
CA LYS A 117 13.49 15.08 22.25
C LYS A 117 14.29 14.50 21.07
N LYS A 118 15.50 14.01 21.36
CA LYS A 118 16.38 13.39 20.35
C LYS A 118 15.78 12.11 19.76
N GLU A 119 15.27 11.20 20.59
CA GLU A 119 14.62 9.97 20.12
C GLU A 119 13.36 10.27 19.29
N SER A 120 12.61 11.30 19.69
CA SER A 120 11.43 11.75 18.95
C SER A 120 11.82 12.30 17.58
N GLU A 121 12.85 13.14 17.52
CA GLU A 121 13.40 13.67 16.26
C GLU A 121 13.90 12.55 15.34
N GLU A 122 14.65 11.58 15.85
CA GLU A 122 15.15 10.44 15.07
C GLU A 122 14.01 9.62 14.46
N TYR A 123 12.98 9.30 15.24
CA TYR A 123 11.82 8.55 14.76
C TYR A 123 10.97 9.35 13.77
N ILE A 124 10.73 10.65 14.03
CA ILE A 124 10.01 11.52 13.08
C ILE A 124 10.78 11.64 11.76
N GLN A 125 12.11 11.80 11.81
CA GLN A 125 12.93 11.88 10.59
C GLN A 125 12.87 10.59 9.77
N GLU A 126 12.80 9.42 10.43
CA GLU A 126 12.59 8.16 9.72
C GLU A 126 11.22 8.12 9.03
N LEU A 127 10.14 8.55 9.70
CA LEU A 127 8.81 8.63 9.09
C LEU A 127 8.75 9.65 7.94
N LEU A 128 9.47 10.77 8.05
CA LEU A 128 9.61 11.75 6.96
C LEU A 128 10.34 11.13 5.76
N ARG A 129 11.42 10.38 6.01
CA ARG A 129 12.15 9.64 4.97
C ARG A 129 11.25 8.63 4.26
N LEU A 130 10.50 7.82 5.03
CA LEU A 130 9.57 6.83 4.49
C LEU A 130 8.42 7.46 3.71
N SER A 131 7.90 8.60 4.18
CA SER A 131 6.85 9.36 3.49
C SER A 131 7.36 10.28 2.37
N ARG A 132 8.68 10.28 2.08
CA ARG A 132 9.33 11.16 1.10
C ARG A 132 9.07 12.65 1.34
N ARG A 133 8.89 13.04 2.60
CA ARG A 133 8.71 14.44 3.05
C ARG A 133 9.99 15.00 3.62
N THR A 134 10.16 16.31 3.53
CA THR A 134 11.32 16.99 4.13
C THR A 134 11.05 17.47 5.57
N GLU A 135 9.80 17.79 5.88
CA GLU A 135 9.40 18.34 7.17
C GLU A 135 8.00 17.93 7.62
N VAL A 136 7.77 18.02 8.93
CA VAL A 136 6.44 17.89 9.54
C VAL A 136 5.65 19.15 9.22
N PRO A 137 4.40 19.05 8.75
CA PRO A 137 3.53 20.22 8.59
C PRO A 137 3.43 21.06 9.85
N ASP A 138 3.68 22.37 9.75
CA ASP A 138 3.58 23.34 10.86
C ASP A 138 2.26 23.22 11.64
N LEU A 139 1.17 22.88 10.93
CA LEU A 139 -0.17 22.69 11.49
C LEU A 139 -0.26 21.57 12.54
N TYR A 140 0.74 20.69 12.62
CA TYR A 140 0.82 19.64 13.63
C TYR A 140 1.57 20.09 14.89
N GLY A 141 2.28 21.21 14.83
CA GLY A 141 3.11 21.72 15.93
C GLY A 141 4.31 20.82 16.23
N ASP A 142 4.99 21.10 17.35
CA ASP A 142 6.02 20.21 17.87
C ASP A 142 5.38 18.89 18.31
N LEU A 143 6.05 17.77 18.04
CA LEU A 143 5.50 16.43 18.32
C LEU A 143 6.29 15.73 19.43
N VAL A 144 5.57 15.21 20.42
CA VAL A 144 6.10 14.32 21.46
C VAL A 144 5.64 12.91 21.14
N VAL A 145 6.61 12.00 21.03
CA VAL A 145 6.34 10.60 20.69
C VAL A 145 6.09 9.80 21.97
N VAL A 146 4.97 9.09 21.98
CA VAL A 146 4.56 8.15 23.04
C VAL A 146 4.76 6.74 22.52
N GLU A 147 5.60 5.98 23.21
CA GLU A 147 5.89 4.58 22.92
C GLU A 147 5.15 3.66 23.90
N LEU A 148 4.41 2.70 23.35
CA LEU A 148 3.68 1.69 24.12
C LEU A 148 4.57 0.47 24.39
N ASP A 149 4.52 0.01 25.63
CA ASP A 149 5.24 -1.18 26.08
C ASP A 149 4.26 -2.28 26.47
N TYR A 150 4.48 -3.45 25.89
CA TYR A 150 3.65 -4.64 26.03
C TYR A 150 4.28 -5.68 26.98
N GLY A 151 5.54 -5.50 27.40
CA GLY A 151 6.27 -6.44 28.24
C GLY A 151 6.24 -7.87 27.68
N ASP A 152 6.07 -8.87 28.56
CA ASP A 152 5.97 -10.29 28.20
C ASP A 152 4.68 -10.65 27.43
N SER A 153 3.81 -9.68 27.14
CA SER A 153 2.55 -9.90 26.42
C SER A 153 2.71 -9.83 24.90
N LEU A 154 3.94 -9.64 24.40
CA LEU A 154 4.26 -9.64 22.98
C LEU A 154 3.77 -10.92 22.30
N ARG A 155 3.01 -10.75 21.22
CA ARG A 155 2.52 -11.89 20.43
C ARG A 155 3.60 -12.38 19.47
N GLU A 156 3.73 -13.71 19.36
CA GLU A 156 4.62 -14.36 18.39
C GLU A 156 4.36 -13.83 16.96
N GLY A 157 5.43 -13.52 16.23
CA GLY A 157 5.36 -13.05 14.84
C GLY A 157 5.24 -11.53 14.66
N THR A 158 5.36 -10.74 15.73
CA THR A 158 5.49 -9.26 15.62
C THR A 158 6.94 -8.88 15.32
N THR A 159 7.15 -8.04 14.30
CA THR A 159 8.48 -7.55 13.87
C THR A 159 8.96 -6.34 14.68
N SER A 160 8.04 -5.60 15.31
CA SER A 160 8.31 -4.52 16.26
C SER A 160 7.78 -4.89 17.65
N ASP A 161 8.54 -4.55 18.69
CA ASP A 161 8.12 -4.68 20.10
C ASP A 161 7.33 -3.47 20.60
N HIS A 162 7.20 -2.43 19.77
CA HIS A 162 6.66 -1.14 20.15
C HIS A 162 5.68 -0.59 19.11
N PHE A 163 4.57 -0.04 19.60
CA PHE A 163 3.67 0.81 18.83
C PHE A 163 3.80 2.23 19.36
N ARG A 164 3.76 3.23 18.46
CA ARG A 164 3.96 4.62 18.82
C ARG A 164 2.80 5.47 18.32
N PHE A 165 2.51 6.54 19.07
CA PHE A 165 1.63 7.61 18.61
C PHE A 165 2.19 8.95 19.08
N MET A 166 1.73 10.05 18.49
CA MET A 166 2.27 11.38 18.80
C MET A 166 1.22 12.28 19.45
N ILE A 167 1.71 13.19 20.29
CA ILE A 167 0.93 14.26 20.90
C ILE A 167 1.57 15.59 20.48
N SER A 168 0.75 16.51 19.99
CA SER A 168 1.21 17.84 19.61
C SER A 168 1.51 18.69 20.82
N VAL A 169 2.39 19.66 20.66
CA VAL A 169 2.70 20.70 21.63
C VAL A 169 2.47 22.03 20.91
N ASP A 170 1.60 22.86 21.49
CA ASP A 170 1.32 24.18 20.95
C ASP A 170 2.46 25.17 21.19
N ASP A 171 2.36 26.37 20.62
CA ASP A 171 3.36 27.44 20.75
C ASP A 171 3.61 27.87 22.20
N SER A 172 2.69 27.55 23.13
CA SER A 172 2.83 27.84 24.56
C SER A 172 3.58 26.74 25.32
N GLY A 173 3.96 25.65 24.66
CA GLY A 173 4.55 24.47 25.28
C GLY A 173 3.51 23.54 25.92
N THR A 174 2.22 23.73 25.64
CA THR A 174 1.15 22.91 26.21
C THR A 174 0.86 21.74 25.27
N ALA A 175 0.91 20.52 25.81
CA ALA A 175 0.55 19.32 25.06
C ALA A 175 -0.96 19.33 24.72
N CYS A 176 -1.30 19.02 23.48
CA CYS A 176 -2.66 19.03 22.97
C CYS A 176 -2.86 17.94 21.91
N LEU A 177 -4.12 17.62 21.64
CA LEU A 177 -4.51 16.87 20.47
C LEU A 177 -4.73 17.86 19.33
N SER A 178 -3.75 18.00 18.43
CA SER A 178 -3.94 18.81 17.23
C SER A 178 -5.05 18.19 16.38
N LYS A 179 -6.08 19.00 16.09
CA LYS A 179 -7.15 18.59 15.17
C LYS A 179 -6.62 18.20 13.80
N SER A 180 -5.64 18.94 13.28
CA SER A 180 -5.02 18.65 11.99
C SER A 180 -4.30 17.29 12.02
N TYR A 181 -3.59 16.99 13.10
CA TYR A 181 -2.92 15.69 13.26
C TYR A 181 -3.95 14.56 13.36
N VAL A 182 -4.94 14.71 14.26
CA VAL A 182 -5.94 13.66 14.50
C VAL A 182 -6.78 13.39 13.25
N THR A 183 -7.30 14.43 12.60
CA THR A 183 -8.11 14.27 11.39
C THR A 183 -7.29 13.79 10.19
N GLY A 184 -6.03 14.24 10.05
CA GLY A 184 -5.12 13.74 9.03
C GLY A 184 -4.81 12.25 9.21
N THR A 185 -4.61 11.81 10.45
CA THR A 185 -4.37 10.38 10.76
C THR A 185 -5.58 9.52 10.40
N ILE A 186 -6.78 9.98 10.78
CA ILE A 186 -8.03 9.30 10.40
C ILE A 186 -8.18 9.24 8.87
N ALA A 187 -7.91 10.35 8.17
CA ALA A 187 -8.04 10.42 6.72
C ALA A 187 -7.04 9.48 6.01
N ALA A 188 -5.78 9.48 6.42
CA ALA A 188 -4.75 8.59 5.88
C ALA A 188 -5.11 7.11 6.12
N TYR A 189 -5.46 6.75 7.36
CA TYR A 189 -5.89 5.39 7.69
C TYR A 189 -7.11 4.96 6.86
N ASN A 190 -8.15 5.79 6.79
CA ASN A 190 -9.36 5.48 6.05
C ASN A 190 -9.13 5.38 4.53
N TYR A 191 -8.16 6.14 3.98
CA TYR A 191 -7.77 6.03 2.57
C TYR A 191 -7.15 4.65 2.28
N LEU A 192 -6.23 4.20 3.14
CA LEU A 192 -5.62 2.88 3.01
C LEU A 192 -6.65 1.75 3.23
N GLU A 193 -7.53 1.87 4.22
CA GLU A 193 -8.65 0.92 4.40
C GLU A 193 -9.56 0.88 3.16
N HIS A 194 -9.80 2.03 2.52
CA HIS A 194 -10.60 2.08 1.30
C HIS A 194 -9.91 1.35 0.14
N TYR A 195 -8.59 1.50 -0.01
CA TYR A 195 -7.80 0.72 -0.97
C TYR A 195 -7.98 -0.79 -0.79
N PHE A 196 -7.82 -1.27 0.45
CA PHE A 196 -8.02 -2.69 0.75
C PHE A 196 -9.46 -3.17 0.56
N THR A 197 -10.44 -2.31 0.82
CA THR A 197 -11.85 -2.60 0.52
C THR A 197 -12.05 -2.79 -0.98
N MET A 198 -11.45 -1.94 -1.82
CA MET A 198 -11.53 -2.09 -3.28
C MET A 198 -10.87 -3.39 -3.78
N LEU A 199 -9.79 -3.85 -3.12
CA LEU A 199 -9.19 -5.15 -3.38
C LEU A 199 -10.11 -6.31 -3.00
N GLU A 200 -10.69 -6.29 -1.80
CA GLU A 200 -11.60 -7.33 -1.30
C GLU A 200 -12.86 -7.46 -2.16
N GLU A 201 -13.44 -6.33 -2.57
CA GLU A 201 -14.61 -6.26 -3.45
C GLU A 201 -14.29 -6.52 -4.92
N ARG A 202 -13.00 -6.65 -5.28
CA ARG A 202 -12.50 -6.74 -6.66
C ARG A 202 -12.99 -5.59 -7.54
N ASN A 203 -13.13 -4.42 -6.95
CA ASN A 203 -13.58 -3.22 -7.62
C ASN A 203 -12.41 -2.55 -8.36
N THR A 204 -12.07 -3.08 -9.53
CA THR A 204 -10.97 -2.56 -10.37
C THR A 204 -11.16 -1.10 -10.77
N SER A 205 -12.41 -0.63 -10.92
CA SER A 205 -12.69 0.78 -11.19
C SER A 205 -12.39 1.69 -9.99
N GLY A 206 -12.67 1.20 -8.77
CA GLY A 206 -12.29 1.87 -7.54
C GLY A 206 -10.77 1.92 -7.35
N LEU A 207 -10.08 0.80 -7.60
CA LEU A 207 -8.61 0.75 -7.59
C LEU A 207 -8.01 1.71 -8.61
N PHE A 208 -8.53 1.72 -9.85
CA PHE A 208 -8.11 2.68 -10.85
C PHE A 208 -8.24 4.13 -10.35
N ALA A 209 -9.35 4.49 -9.70
CA ALA A 209 -9.55 5.84 -9.19
C ALA A 209 -8.54 6.23 -8.08
N LEU A 210 -8.10 5.26 -7.28
CA LEU A 210 -7.09 5.46 -6.22
C LEU A 210 -5.67 5.51 -6.78
N LEU A 211 -5.38 4.73 -7.82
CA LEU A 211 -4.04 4.59 -8.41
C LEU A 211 -3.76 5.65 -9.49
N ALA A 212 -4.76 6.08 -10.26
CA ALA A 212 -4.56 6.99 -11.39
C ALA A 212 -3.84 8.30 -11.02
N PRO A 213 -4.09 8.94 -9.86
CA PRO A 213 -3.33 10.12 -9.46
C PRO A 213 -1.82 9.86 -9.29
N LEU A 214 -1.41 8.63 -8.96
CA LEU A 214 -0.01 8.26 -8.70
C LEU A 214 0.82 8.25 -9.98
N TYR A 215 0.19 7.91 -11.09
CA TYR A 215 0.84 7.77 -12.39
C TYR A 215 0.71 9.07 -13.19
N THR A 216 1.78 9.87 -13.20
CA THR A 216 1.81 11.18 -13.87
C THR A 216 2.57 11.20 -15.20
N ASP A 217 3.41 10.20 -15.47
CA ASP A 217 4.11 10.10 -16.74
C ASP A 217 3.17 9.71 -17.89
N ASP A 218 3.43 10.24 -19.09
CA ASP A 218 2.64 10.01 -20.29
C ASP A 218 2.58 8.53 -20.72
N ILE A 219 3.53 7.71 -20.22
CA ILE A 219 3.57 6.26 -20.45
C ILE A 219 2.39 5.53 -19.79
N TYR A 220 1.81 6.11 -18.74
CA TYR A 220 0.70 5.52 -17.99
C TYR A 220 -0.64 6.04 -18.48
N ILE A 221 -0.98 5.69 -19.72
CA ILE A 221 -2.33 5.94 -20.24
C ILE A 221 -3.37 5.22 -19.36
N ASN A 222 -4.61 5.71 -19.34
CA ASN A 222 -5.69 5.11 -18.52
C ASN A 222 -5.84 3.59 -18.70
N ALA A 223 -5.58 3.06 -19.90
CA ALA A 223 -5.62 1.63 -20.15
C ALA A 223 -4.54 0.87 -19.37
N VAL A 224 -3.32 1.41 -19.26
CA VAL A 224 -2.21 0.84 -18.49
C VAL A 224 -2.54 0.85 -17.00
N ILE A 225 -3.03 1.98 -16.48
CA ILE A 225 -3.41 2.08 -15.06
C ILE A 225 -4.54 1.09 -14.72
N ASN A 226 -5.52 0.91 -15.63
CA ASN A 226 -6.56 -0.10 -15.46
C ASN A 226 -5.99 -1.53 -15.50
N ALA A 227 -5.03 -1.82 -16.38
CA ALA A 227 -4.36 -3.11 -16.44
C ALA A 227 -3.58 -3.40 -15.15
N LYS A 228 -2.86 -2.40 -14.62
CA LYS A 228 -2.22 -2.47 -13.29
C LYS A 228 -3.24 -2.74 -12.19
N ALA A 229 -4.33 -1.98 -12.12
CA ALA A 229 -5.39 -2.17 -11.14
C ALA A 229 -5.99 -3.59 -11.17
N ALA A 230 -6.20 -4.13 -12.38
CA ALA A 230 -6.68 -5.49 -12.56
C ALA A 230 -5.64 -6.53 -12.08
N TYR A 231 -4.37 -6.33 -12.41
CA TYR A 231 -3.28 -7.22 -12.01
C TYR A 231 -3.11 -7.26 -10.48
N ILE A 232 -3.15 -6.11 -9.80
CA ILE A 232 -3.09 -6.05 -8.33
C ILE A 232 -4.28 -6.81 -7.72
N ALA A 233 -5.50 -6.57 -8.21
CA ALA A 233 -6.69 -7.27 -7.72
C ALA A 233 -6.59 -8.80 -7.89
N GLU A 234 -6.02 -9.24 -9.02
CA GLU A 234 -5.77 -10.66 -9.29
C GLU A 234 -4.68 -11.25 -8.40
N TYR A 235 -3.58 -10.52 -8.16
CA TYR A 235 -2.55 -10.92 -7.21
C TYR A 235 -3.14 -11.15 -5.81
N TYR A 236 -3.93 -10.22 -5.28
CA TYR A 236 -4.57 -10.37 -3.97
C TYR A 236 -5.53 -11.56 -3.94
N LEU A 237 -6.23 -11.82 -5.03
CA LEU A 237 -7.12 -12.99 -5.14
C LEU A 237 -6.34 -14.31 -5.09
N ILE A 238 -5.22 -14.39 -5.80
CA ILE A 238 -4.49 -15.64 -6.01
C ILE A 238 -3.48 -15.89 -4.90
N GLN A 239 -2.77 -14.88 -4.41
CA GLN A 239 -1.63 -15.04 -3.51
C GLN A 239 -1.94 -14.74 -2.05
N VAL A 240 -2.78 -13.75 -1.76
CA VAL A 240 -3.06 -13.38 -0.36
C VAL A 240 -4.00 -14.40 0.29
N ARG A 241 -3.63 -14.88 1.48
CA ARG A 241 -4.40 -15.82 2.29
C ARG A 241 -4.87 -15.22 3.61
N SER A 242 -4.31 -14.07 3.99
CA SER A 242 -4.77 -13.29 5.13
C SER A 242 -6.19 -12.77 4.90
N THR A 243 -7.04 -12.90 5.92
CA THR A 243 -8.31 -12.15 5.97
C THR A 243 -8.04 -10.72 6.45
N ARG A 244 -8.94 -9.77 6.14
CA ARG A 244 -8.75 -8.34 6.44
C ARG A 244 -8.43 -8.08 7.92
N ASP A 245 -9.06 -8.81 8.83
CA ASP A 245 -8.82 -8.70 10.26
C ASP A 245 -7.40 -9.14 10.67
N GLU A 246 -6.70 -9.94 9.87
CA GLU A 246 -5.33 -10.38 10.10
C GLU A 246 -4.26 -9.36 9.69
N TYR A 247 -4.62 -8.30 8.97
CA TYR A 247 -3.67 -7.27 8.54
C TYR A 247 -3.20 -6.47 9.75
N ILE A 248 -1.91 -6.16 9.79
CA ILE A 248 -1.27 -5.55 10.95
C ILE A 248 -0.86 -4.14 10.57
N VAL A 249 -1.52 -3.15 11.16
CA VAL A 249 -1.11 -1.75 11.07
C VAL A 249 -0.12 -1.51 12.19
N ASP A 250 1.16 -1.35 11.84
CA ASP A 250 2.25 -1.15 12.79
C ASP A 250 2.64 0.33 12.94
N GLU A 251 2.36 1.13 11.91
CA GLU A 251 2.67 2.56 11.86
C GLU A 251 1.44 3.34 11.37
N VAL A 252 1.02 4.37 12.10
CA VAL A 252 -0.15 5.18 11.72
C VAL A 252 -0.01 6.64 12.15
N THR A 253 0.17 7.51 11.16
CA THR A 253 0.35 8.96 11.31
C THR A 253 -0.43 9.70 10.21
N PRO A 254 -0.53 11.03 10.26
CA PRO A 254 -1.22 11.80 9.21
C PRO A 254 -0.61 11.70 7.82
N PHE A 255 0.66 11.32 7.74
CA PHE A 255 1.44 11.37 6.50
C PHE A 255 2.10 10.04 6.14
N TYR A 256 1.96 9.03 7.00
CA TYR A 256 2.48 7.69 6.77
C TYR A 256 1.62 6.66 7.50
N VAL A 257 1.18 5.63 6.78
CA VAL A 257 0.54 4.44 7.36
C VAL A 257 1.22 3.22 6.76
N HIS A 258 1.62 2.26 7.59
CA HIS A 258 2.23 1.01 7.14
C HIS A 258 1.37 -0.16 7.60
N THR A 259 1.25 -1.17 6.72
CA THR A 259 0.44 -2.35 6.96
C THR A 259 1.18 -3.59 6.48
N VAL A 260 1.32 -4.57 7.36
CA VAL A 260 1.89 -5.88 7.09
C VAL A 260 0.77 -6.91 6.90
N ILE A 261 0.85 -7.66 5.80
CA ILE A 261 -0.05 -8.76 5.46
C ILE A 261 0.69 -10.08 5.72
N PRO A 262 0.31 -10.86 6.75
CA PRO A 262 1.17 -11.91 7.28
C PRO A 262 1.18 -13.23 6.49
N LYS A 263 0.19 -13.48 5.62
CA LYS A 263 0.05 -14.75 4.89
C LYS A 263 -0.15 -14.48 3.41
N VAL A 264 0.95 -14.42 2.69
CA VAL A 264 0.96 -14.33 1.22
C VAL A 264 1.72 -15.53 0.68
N ILE A 265 1.17 -16.21 -0.32
CA ILE A 265 1.86 -17.31 -0.98
C ILE A 265 3.01 -16.73 -1.79
N ASP A 266 4.20 -17.28 -1.57
CA ASP A 266 5.40 -16.88 -2.30
C ASP A 266 5.29 -17.25 -3.80
N ILE A 267 6.11 -16.64 -4.65
CA ILE A 267 6.10 -16.84 -6.12
C ILE A 267 6.24 -18.32 -6.47
N ASP A 268 7.05 -19.07 -5.71
CA ASP A 268 7.26 -20.50 -5.92
C ASP A 268 6.06 -21.38 -5.46
N GLY A 269 5.08 -20.80 -4.77
CA GLY A 269 3.88 -21.49 -4.29
C GLY A 269 4.11 -22.42 -3.10
N GLU A 270 5.34 -22.52 -2.59
CA GLU A 270 5.74 -23.52 -1.59
C GLU A 270 5.69 -23.00 -0.15
N SER A 271 5.77 -21.68 0.04
CA SER A 271 5.88 -21.06 1.37
C SER A 271 4.93 -19.88 1.54
N LEU A 272 4.73 -19.48 2.81
CA LEU A 272 4.02 -18.25 3.16
C LEU A 272 5.04 -17.20 3.58
N SER A 273 4.95 -16.03 2.95
CA SER A 273 5.73 -14.84 3.26
C SER A 273 4.83 -13.69 3.74
N THR A 274 5.46 -12.60 4.16
CA THR A 274 4.80 -11.34 4.49
C THR A 274 4.82 -10.40 3.29
N HIS A 275 3.76 -9.61 3.13
CA HIS A 275 3.68 -8.56 2.13
C HIS A 275 3.41 -7.23 2.82
N GLU A 276 4.07 -6.17 2.36
CA GLU A 276 4.01 -4.85 2.99
C GLU A 276 3.31 -3.87 2.06
N VAL A 277 2.43 -3.05 2.63
CA VAL A 277 1.75 -1.97 1.92
C VAL A 277 1.89 -0.72 2.76
N SER A 278 2.30 0.37 2.13
CA SER A 278 2.37 1.66 2.80
C SER A 278 1.59 2.73 2.06
N LEU A 279 1.08 3.67 2.83
CA LEU A 279 0.50 4.92 2.35
C LEU A 279 1.42 6.04 2.80
N SER A 280 1.86 6.89 1.88
CA SER A 280 2.48 8.17 2.19
C SER A 280 1.58 9.32 1.73
N VAL A 281 1.68 10.46 2.42
CA VAL A 281 1.01 11.69 2.00
C VAL A 281 2.08 12.70 1.63
N SER A 282 2.08 13.13 0.37
CA SER A 282 3.05 14.09 -0.16
C SER A 282 2.84 15.50 0.42
N GLU A 283 3.80 16.39 0.18
CA GLU A 283 3.74 17.78 0.67
C GLU A 283 2.55 18.57 0.11
N ASP A 284 2.09 18.26 -1.12
CA ASP A 284 0.90 18.84 -1.74
C ASP A 284 -0.42 18.17 -1.31
N GLY A 285 -0.36 17.19 -0.38
CA GLY A 285 -1.53 16.54 0.19
C GLY A 285 -2.10 15.40 -0.63
N ARG A 286 -1.39 14.90 -1.64
CA ARG A 286 -1.77 13.70 -2.38
C ARG A 286 -1.42 12.46 -1.57
N TYR A 287 -2.27 11.45 -1.68
CA TYR A 287 -2.03 10.12 -1.16
C TYR A 287 -1.23 9.31 -2.18
N ASP A 288 -0.22 8.57 -1.73
CA ASP A 288 0.60 7.67 -2.52
C ASP A 288 0.64 6.29 -1.86
N ILE A 289 0.21 5.26 -2.59
CA ILE A 289 0.16 3.87 -2.11
C ILE A 289 1.34 3.13 -2.73
N ASP A 290 2.24 2.66 -1.87
CA ASP A 290 3.34 1.77 -2.23
C ASP A 290 2.92 0.33 -1.92
N ASP A 291 2.51 -0.40 -2.95
CA ASP A 291 2.10 -1.80 -2.92
C ASP A 291 2.86 -2.55 -4.04
N GLN A 292 4.07 -2.99 -3.73
CA GLN A 292 4.97 -3.58 -4.73
C GLN A 292 4.57 -5.01 -5.03
N ILE A 293 3.89 -5.20 -6.16
CA ILE A 293 3.43 -6.53 -6.58
C ILE A 293 4.51 -7.18 -7.44
N PRO A 294 5.07 -8.33 -7.04
CA PRO A 294 6.04 -9.02 -7.86
C PRO A 294 5.38 -9.46 -9.18
N TRP A 295 6.13 -9.31 -10.27
CA TRP A 295 5.73 -9.93 -11.53
C TRP A 295 5.82 -11.45 -11.42
N ILE A 296 4.67 -12.11 -11.49
CA ILE A 296 4.57 -13.57 -11.54
C ILE A 296 4.55 -13.97 -13.02
N SER A 297 5.67 -14.47 -13.53
CA SER A 297 5.70 -15.07 -14.85
C SER A 297 4.98 -16.42 -14.82
N GLU A 298 3.74 -16.47 -15.31
CA GLU A 298 3.07 -17.76 -15.59
C GLU A 298 3.80 -18.56 -16.68
N GLN A 299 4.66 -17.88 -17.45
CA GLN A 299 5.38 -18.47 -18.56
C GLN A 299 6.69 -19.10 -18.09
N SER A 300 6.69 -20.43 -18.09
CA SER A 300 7.88 -21.27 -17.91
C SER A 300 8.72 -21.40 -19.21
N VAL A 301 8.32 -20.75 -20.30
CA VAL A 301 9.06 -20.76 -21.56
C VAL A 301 8.72 -19.50 -22.36
N VAL A 302 9.75 -18.76 -22.78
CA VAL A 302 9.65 -17.71 -23.80
C VAL A 302 9.91 -18.30 -25.19
N SER A 303 9.02 -18.02 -26.14
CA SER A 303 9.19 -18.44 -27.54
C SER A 303 9.37 -17.23 -28.46
N ILE A 304 10.34 -17.33 -29.37
CA ILE A 304 10.58 -16.29 -30.39
C ILE A 304 9.94 -16.72 -31.69
N TYR A 305 9.12 -15.86 -32.26
CA TYR A 305 8.42 -16.08 -33.52
C TYR A 305 8.97 -15.16 -34.61
N ASP A 306 9.20 -15.70 -35.79
CA ASP A 306 9.39 -14.90 -37.00
C ASP A 306 8.03 -14.39 -37.55
N LYS A 307 8.04 -13.57 -38.61
CA LYS A 307 6.82 -13.07 -39.25
C LYS A 307 5.95 -14.16 -39.90
N ASP A 308 6.53 -15.32 -40.22
CA ASP A 308 5.86 -16.44 -40.87
C ASP A 308 5.26 -17.44 -39.86
N GLY A 309 5.50 -17.23 -38.56
CA GLY A 309 4.98 -18.02 -37.45
C GLY A 309 5.89 -19.17 -37.00
N SER A 310 7.12 -19.28 -37.53
CA SER A 310 8.12 -20.24 -37.07
C SER A 310 8.56 -19.88 -35.67
N ALA A 311 8.57 -20.86 -34.77
CA ALA A 311 8.90 -20.64 -33.36
C ALA A 311 10.26 -21.24 -32.99
N LEU A 312 11.17 -20.39 -32.50
CA LEU A 312 12.35 -20.80 -31.76
C LEU A 312 12.00 -20.83 -30.27
N ARG A 313 11.93 -22.04 -29.70
CA ARG A 313 11.76 -22.22 -28.25
C ARG A 313 13.11 -22.18 -27.55
N ILE A 314 13.24 -21.29 -26.57
CA ILE A 314 14.44 -21.15 -25.74
C ILE A 314 14.35 -22.15 -24.59
N GLN A 315 14.32 -23.45 -24.88
CA GLN A 315 14.21 -24.49 -23.86
C GLN A 315 15.14 -25.65 -24.17
N GLY A 316 16.14 -25.91 -23.31
CA GLY A 316 16.87 -27.19 -23.17
C GLY A 316 17.26 -27.91 -24.46
N VAL A 317 17.40 -27.16 -25.57
CA VAL A 317 17.59 -27.70 -26.90
C VAL A 317 18.97 -27.24 -27.32
N SER A 318 19.87 -28.21 -27.29
CA SER A 318 21.05 -28.20 -28.12
C SER A 318 20.63 -27.95 -29.58
N LEU A 319 21.02 -26.80 -30.11
CA LEU A 319 20.83 -26.43 -31.50
C LEU A 319 22.10 -26.75 -32.27
N ASN A 320 21.90 -27.38 -33.43
CA ASN A 320 22.95 -27.50 -34.43
C ASN A 320 22.69 -26.53 -35.58
N GLU A 321 23.72 -26.33 -36.38
CA GLU A 321 23.73 -25.42 -37.52
C GLU A 321 22.53 -25.62 -38.46
N SER A 322 22.23 -26.88 -38.84
CA SER A 322 21.12 -27.21 -39.74
C SER A 322 19.76 -26.81 -39.16
N ARG A 323 19.55 -26.99 -37.85
CA ARG A 323 18.28 -26.68 -37.20
C ARG A 323 18.06 -25.18 -37.10
N LEU A 324 19.12 -24.42 -36.82
CA LEU A 324 19.05 -22.96 -36.83
C LEU A 324 18.78 -22.42 -38.23
N GLU A 325 19.37 -23.02 -39.27
CA GLU A 325 19.09 -22.64 -40.65
C GLU A 325 17.64 -22.92 -41.07
N ILE A 326 17.07 -24.05 -40.63
CA ILE A 326 15.65 -24.36 -40.88
C ILE A 326 14.71 -23.36 -40.19
N LEU A 327 15.06 -22.93 -38.97
CA LEU A 327 14.20 -22.08 -38.14
C LEU A 327 14.29 -20.59 -38.48
N LEU A 328 15.48 -20.11 -38.82
CA LEU A 328 15.76 -18.67 -38.97
C LEU A 328 16.32 -18.30 -40.36
N GLY A 329 16.49 -19.28 -41.25
CA GLY A 329 17.15 -19.11 -42.53
C GLY A 329 18.68 -19.07 -42.40
N THR A 330 19.36 -18.62 -43.46
CA THR A 330 20.82 -18.53 -43.46
C THR A 330 21.30 -17.28 -42.71
N PRO A 331 22.25 -17.39 -41.75
CA PRO A 331 22.76 -16.23 -41.04
C PRO A 331 23.56 -15.30 -41.96
N ILE A 332 23.54 -13.99 -41.66
CA ILE A 332 24.36 -12.97 -42.33
C ILE A 332 25.84 -13.28 -42.10
N TYR A 333 26.21 -13.62 -40.87
CA TYR A 333 27.54 -14.11 -40.53
C TYR A 333 27.51 -14.89 -39.21
N ILE A 334 28.55 -15.69 -39.01
CA ILE A 334 28.82 -16.43 -37.77
C ILE A 334 30.18 -15.98 -37.24
N LYS A 335 30.26 -15.68 -35.94
CA LYS A 335 31.52 -15.46 -35.22
C LYS A 335 31.71 -16.53 -34.17
N GLU A 336 32.95 -16.97 -34.04
CA GLU A 336 33.33 -18.02 -33.11
C GLU A 336 34.46 -17.52 -32.20
N TYR A 337 34.38 -17.90 -30.93
CA TYR A 337 35.33 -17.53 -29.89
C TYR A 337 35.62 -18.76 -29.05
N GLU A 338 36.88 -19.00 -28.70
CA GLU A 338 37.21 -19.98 -27.68
C GLU A 338 36.71 -19.49 -26.31
N LEU A 339 36.09 -20.38 -25.55
CA LEU A 339 35.66 -20.08 -24.18
C LEU A 339 36.87 -20.01 -23.25
N THR A 340 36.77 -19.14 -22.22
CA THR A 340 37.75 -19.16 -21.12
C THR A 340 37.64 -20.46 -20.33
N GLU A 341 38.70 -20.84 -19.60
CA GLU A 341 38.67 -22.05 -18.76
C GLU A 341 37.50 -22.05 -17.75
N GLU A 342 37.14 -20.88 -17.23
CA GLU A 342 36.01 -20.73 -16.30
C GLU A 342 34.66 -20.99 -16.99
N GLU A 343 34.44 -20.40 -18.17
CA GLU A 343 33.20 -20.59 -18.93
C GLU A 343 33.09 -22.02 -19.47
N ALA A 344 34.20 -22.61 -19.89
CA ALA A 344 34.26 -24.01 -20.32
C ALA A 344 33.93 -24.96 -19.15
N ALA A 345 34.40 -24.66 -17.93
CA ALA A 345 34.07 -25.42 -16.74
C ALA A 345 32.58 -25.32 -16.35
N LYS A 346 31.96 -24.15 -16.53
CA LYS A 346 30.52 -23.92 -16.25
C LYS A 346 29.61 -24.60 -17.27
N THR A 347 29.97 -24.49 -18.56
CA THR A 347 29.10 -24.94 -19.66
C THR A 347 29.41 -26.35 -20.15
N GLY A 348 30.60 -26.87 -19.88
CA GLY A 348 31.09 -28.14 -20.46
C GLY A 348 31.36 -28.05 -21.96
N LYS A 349 31.40 -26.84 -22.53
CA LYS A 349 31.58 -26.55 -23.95
C LYS A 349 32.90 -25.84 -24.22
N THR A 350 33.35 -25.86 -25.47
CA THR A 350 34.65 -25.29 -25.87
C THR A 350 34.55 -23.98 -26.65
N LEU A 351 33.42 -23.73 -27.31
CA LEU A 351 33.23 -22.58 -28.19
C LEU A 351 32.02 -21.74 -27.80
N ARG A 352 32.16 -20.41 -27.93
CA ARG A 352 31.04 -19.47 -28.00
C ARG A 352 30.80 -19.09 -29.45
N ILE A 353 29.59 -19.34 -29.92
CA ILE A 353 29.17 -19.07 -31.29
C ILE A 353 28.13 -17.96 -31.26
N ARG A 354 28.32 -16.93 -32.09
CA ARG A 354 27.35 -15.85 -32.32
C ARG A 354 26.91 -15.86 -33.77
N ALA A 355 25.69 -16.33 -34.02
CA ALA A 355 25.04 -16.31 -35.32
C ALA A 355 24.15 -15.06 -35.43
N VAL A 356 24.34 -14.28 -36.49
CA VAL A 356 23.62 -13.01 -36.69
C VAL A 356 22.71 -13.10 -37.91
N TYR A 357 21.45 -12.74 -37.70
CA TYR A 357 20.36 -12.71 -38.67
C TYR A 357 19.86 -11.26 -38.84
N PRO A 358 19.05 -10.96 -39.86
CA PRO A 358 18.41 -9.65 -39.98
C PRO A 358 17.53 -9.38 -38.75
N GLY A 359 17.92 -8.44 -37.87
CA GLY A 359 17.13 -8.07 -36.68
C GLY A 359 17.29 -8.99 -35.45
N LEU A 360 18.15 -10.02 -35.52
CA LEU A 360 18.32 -11.00 -34.44
C LEU A 360 19.76 -11.50 -34.34
N SER A 361 20.22 -11.77 -33.12
CA SER A 361 21.49 -12.44 -32.83
C SER A 361 21.23 -13.58 -31.86
N VAL A 362 21.71 -14.78 -32.19
CA VAL A 362 21.66 -15.96 -31.32
C VAL A 362 23.07 -16.29 -30.87
N THR A 363 23.25 -16.46 -29.56
CA THR A 363 24.52 -16.82 -28.93
C THR A 363 24.41 -18.20 -28.30
N LEU A 364 25.36 -19.08 -28.63
CA LEU A 364 25.40 -20.47 -28.16
C LEU A 364 26.74 -20.79 -27.50
N CYS A 365 26.72 -21.71 -26.55
CA CYS A 365 27.91 -22.45 -26.13
C CYS A 365 27.87 -23.83 -26.78
N ALA A 366 28.89 -24.17 -27.57
CA ALA A 366 28.88 -25.34 -28.45
C ALA A 366 30.20 -26.09 -28.47
N ASP A 367 30.16 -27.32 -28.98
CA ASP A 367 31.34 -28.09 -29.39
C ASP A 367 31.26 -28.35 -30.89
N ARG A 368 32.40 -28.66 -31.51
CA ARG A 368 32.45 -29.20 -32.87
C ARG A 368 32.43 -30.71 -32.83
N ASP A 369 31.63 -31.30 -33.72
CA ASP A 369 31.71 -32.70 -34.05
C ASP A 369 32.89 -33.00 -34.99
N ASP A 370 33.15 -34.28 -35.25
CA ASP A 370 34.22 -34.74 -36.14
C ASP A 370 34.05 -34.28 -37.59
N SER A 371 32.84 -33.86 -37.98
CA SER A 371 32.54 -33.28 -39.31
C SER A 371 32.77 -31.77 -39.38
N GLY A 372 33.16 -31.16 -38.24
CA GLY A 372 33.34 -29.74 -38.10
C GLY A 372 32.03 -28.97 -37.96
N LYS A 373 30.88 -29.61 -37.76
CA LYS A 373 29.63 -28.92 -37.46
C LYS A 373 29.54 -28.67 -35.96
N TRP A 374 28.89 -27.58 -35.58
CA TRP A 374 28.70 -27.27 -34.17
C TRP A 374 27.31 -27.66 -33.68
N GLU A 375 27.27 -28.05 -32.42
CA GLU A 375 26.06 -28.36 -31.67
C GLU A 375 26.21 -27.80 -30.24
N GLY A 376 25.23 -27.02 -29.79
CA GLY A 376 25.34 -26.31 -28.52
C GLY A 376 24.06 -25.68 -28.00
N ASP A 377 24.13 -25.24 -26.75
CA ASP A 377 23.00 -24.70 -26.01
C ASP A 377 22.89 -23.19 -26.22
N VAL A 378 21.67 -22.69 -26.40
CA VAL A 378 21.41 -21.26 -26.50
C VAL A 378 21.64 -20.60 -25.13
N ILE A 379 22.59 -19.67 -25.08
CA ILE A 379 22.94 -18.92 -23.87
C ILE A 379 22.46 -17.48 -23.92
N GLY A 380 22.10 -16.99 -25.11
CA GLY A 380 21.48 -15.68 -25.21
C GLY A 380 20.93 -15.36 -26.59
N ILE A 381 19.95 -14.48 -26.60
CA ILE A 381 19.31 -13.96 -27.80
C ILE A 381 19.21 -12.44 -27.67
N SER A 382 19.44 -11.73 -28.77
CA SER A 382 19.22 -10.28 -28.85
C SER A 382 18.42 -9.96 -30.10
N MET A 383 17.22 -9.42 -29.90
CA MET A 383 16.36 -8.89 -30.95
C MET A 383 16.59 -7.38 -31.04
N PHE A 384 16.80 -6.87 -32.24
CA PHE A 384 17.05 -5.44 -32.53
C PHE A 384 16.35 -4.99 -33.83
N GLY A 385 15.53 -5.86 -34.41
CA GLY A 385 14.68 -5.57 -35.57
C GLY A 385 13.26 -6.11 -35.35
N ASN A 386 12.33 -5.64 -36.18
CA ASN A 386 10.89 -5.95 -36.06
C ASN A 386 10.47 -7.24 -36.77
N GLU A 387 11.45 -8.06 -37.18
CA GLU A 387 11.25 -9.34 -37.86
C GLU A 387 10.80 -10.44 -36.91
N TYR A 388 10.99 -10.24 -35.62
CA TYR A 388 10.73 -11.24 -34.60
C TYR A 388 9.86 -10.67 -33.47
N SER A 389 9.14 -11.57 -32.81
CA SER A 389 8.35 -11.26 -31.63
C SER A 389 8.50 -12.32 -30.54
N ILE A 390 8.31 -11.91 -29.29
CA ILE A 390 8.17 -12.80 -28.14
C ILE A 390 6.68 -13.13 -27.99
N ASP A 391 6.39 -14.43 -27.95
CA ASP A 391 5.04 -14.99 -27.77
C ASP A 391 3.96 -14.37 -28.65
N GLN A 392 4.36 -13.92 -29.84
CA GLN A 392 3.53 -13.24 -30.84
C GLN A 392 2.92 -11.90 -30.39
N GLN A 393 3.37 -11.35 -29.26
CA GLN A 393 2.79 -10.14 -28.68
C GLN A 393 3.80 -9.00 -28.62
N VAL A 394 5.07 -9.27 -28.29
CA VAL A 394 6.05 -8.21 -28.03
C VAL A 394 7.13 -8.19 -29.11
N SER A 395 7.42 -7.02 -29.67
CA SER A 395 8.43 -6.87 -30.74
C SER A 395 9.18 -5.54 -30.63
N VAL A 396 10.34 -5.46 -31.28
CA VAL A 396 11.12 -4.22 -31.38
C VAL A 396 10.30 -3.16 -32.11
N GLY A 397 10.28 -1.96 -31.56
CA GLY A 397 9.47 -0.82 -32.02
C GLY A 397 8.13 -0.65 -31.29
N MET A 398 7.71 -1.60 -30.45
CA MET A 398 6.53 -1.47 -29.59
C MET A 398 6.75 -0.35 -28.57
N ASN A 399 5.71 0.45 -28.30
CA ASN A 399 5.80 1.50 -27.29
C ASN A 399 5.70 0.91 -25.87
N ILE A 400 6.38 1.54 -24.90
CA ILE A 400 6.37 1.12 -23.50
C ILE A 400 4.96 1.01 -22.91
N SER A 401 4.01 1.88 -23.31
CA SER A 401 2.63 1.81 -22.86
C SER A 401 1.94 0.53 -23.35
N GLU A 402 2.23 0.10 -24.59
CA GLU A 402 1.70 -1.16 -25.14
C GLU A 402 2.31 -2.37 -24.44
N LEU A 403 3.61 -2.30 -24.11
CA LEU A 403 4.30 -3.33 -23.33
C LEU A 403 3.67 -3.48 -21.94
N LEU A 404 3.36 -2.37 -21.26
CA LEU A 404 2.73 -2.38 -19.94
C LEU A 404 1.26 -2.83 -19.96
N LEU A 405 0.60 -2.89 -21.13
CA LEU A 405 -0.71 -3.56 -21.24
C LEU A 405 -0.57 -5.08 -21.21
N ILE A 406 0.58 -5.61 -21.64
CA ILE A 406 0.90 -7.04 -21.65
C ILE A 406 1.51 -7.44 -20.31
N TYR A 407 2.41 -6.63 -19.77
CA TYR A 407 3.12 -6.84 -18.51
C TYR A 407 2.95 -5.65 -17.56
N PRO A 408 1.84 -5.54 -16.82
CA PRO A 408 1.50 -4.34 -16.06
C PRO A 408 2.47 -3.92 -14.95
N MET A 409 3.26 -4.84 -14.39
CA MET A 409 4.22 -4.55 -13.29
C MET A 409 5.68 -4.54 -13.74
N LEU A 410 5.92 -4.52 -15.05
CA LEU A 410 7.27 -4.68 -15.59
C LEU A 410 8.18 -3.46 -15.35
N ASP A 411 7.59 -2.27 -15.28
CA ASP A 411 8.24 -1.01 -14.89
C ASP A 411 8.81 -1.07 -13.47
N GLU A 412 8.07 -1.66 -12.52
CA GLU A 412 8.52 -1.83 -11.13
C GLU A 412 9.72 -2.80 -11.04
N ALA A 413 9.82 -3.74 -11.98
CA ALA A 413 10.96 -4.65 -12.12
C ALA A 413 12.10 -4.09 -13.01
N GLY A 414 12.10 -2.79 -13.31
CA GLY A 414 13.14 -2.13 -14.11
C GLY A 414 13.18 -2.63 -15.56
N TYR A 415 12.04 -3.06 -16.10
CA TYR A 415 11.89 -3.66 -17.42
C TYR A 415 12.70 -4.93 -17.65
N THR A 416 12.86 -5.70 -16.57
CA THR A 416 13.51 -7.00 -16.59
C THR A 416 12.69 -8.03 -15.85
N PHE A 417 12.71 -9.29 -16.29
CA PHE A 417 12.22 -10.39 -15.47
C PHE A 417 13.00 -11.67 -15.75
N ASN A 418 13.03 -12.54 -14.74
CA ASN A 418 13.62 -13.86 -14.87
C ASN A 418 12.54 -14.89 -15.19
N TYR A 419 12.87 -15.85 -16.05
CA TYR A 419 12.03 -17.01 -16.27
C TYR A 419 12.91 -18.27 -16.28
N GLN A 420 12.36 -19.35 -15.76
CA GLN A 420 13.00 -20.66 -15.86
C GLN A 420 12.66 -21.28 -17.20
N SER A 421 13.60 -22.01 -17.80
CA SER A 421 13.36 -22.83 -18.98
C SER A 421 14.12 -24.15 -18.87
N GLY A 422 13.41 -25.20 -18.45
CA GLY A 422 14.04 -26.46 -18.06
C GLY A 422 14.80 -26.29 -16.74
N ILE A 423 16.11 -26.56 -16.75
CA ILE A 423 17.00 -26.37 -15.59
C ILE A 423 17.68 -25.00 -15.56
N ASP A 424 17.61 -24.25 -16.66
CA ASP A 424 18.29 -22.97 -16.80
C ASP A 424 17.37 -21.82 -16.42
N THR A 425 17.95 -20.75 -15.89
CA THR A 425 17.24 -19.49 -15.64
C THR A 425 17.75 -18.43 -16.61
N PHE A 426 16.84 -17.70 -17.25
CA PHE A 426 17.14 -16.64 -18.19
C PHE A 426 16.59 -15.31 -17.67
N ASN A 427 17.35 -14.24 -17.90
CA ASN A 427 16.92 -12.87 -17.73
C ASN A 427 16.46 -12.32 -19.07
N LEU A 428 15.22 -11.84 -19.11
CA LEU A 428 14.67 -11.07 -20.21
C LEU A 428 14.71 -9.58 -19.86
N ARG A 429 15.22 -8.76 -20.76
CA ARG A 429 15.36 -7.32 -20.61
C ARG A 429 14.91 -6.58 -21.85
N PHE A 430 14.19 -5.48 -21.65
CA PHE A 430 13.82 -4.53 -22.69
C PHE A 430 14.67 -3.27 -22.59
N ASP A 431 15.28 -2.85 -23.70
CA ASP A 431 15.96 -1.57 -23.84
C ASP A 431 15.09 -0.64 -24.70
N PHE A 432 15.05 0.65 -24.35
CA PHE A 432 14.17 1.64 -24.98
C PHE A 432 14.95 2.79 -25.60
N ASP A 433 14.43 3.34 -26.68
CA ASP A 433 14.92 4.56 -27.31
C ASP A 433 14.43 5.84 -26.59
N GLU A 434 14.81 7.00 -27.10
CA GLU A 434 14.40 8.31 -26.56
C GLU A 434 12.89 8.61 -26.69
N TYR A 435 12.16 7.80 -27.45
CA TYR A 435 10.71 7.91 -27.67
C TYR A 435 9.92 6.82 -26.92
N ASN A 436 10.56 6.11 -25.99
CA ASN A 436 10.00 5.00 -25.22
C ASN A 436 9.52 3.83 -26.09
N ASN A 437 10.12 3.61 -27.26
CA ASN A 437 9.90 2.40 -28.04
C ASN A 437 11.00 1.39 -27.74
N ILE A 438 10.67 0.10 -27.76
CA ILE A 438 11.63 -0.98 -27.58
C ILE A 438 12.66 -0.91 -28.70
N GLU A 439 13.92 -0.61 -28.38
CA GLU A 439 15.05 -0.62 -29.32
C GLU A 439 15.64 -2.03 -29.43
N ALA A 440 15.70 -2.73 -28.29
CA ALA A 440 16.22 -4.08 -28.24
C ALA A 440 15.55 -4.93 -27.16
N ILE A 441 15.47 -6.23 -27.40
CA ILE A 441 15.05 -7.22 -26.42
C ILE A 441 16.17 -8.22 -26.24
N ARG A 442 16.61 -8.43 -25.01
CA ARG A 442 17.74 -9.31 -24.67
C ARG A 442 17.28 -10.41 -23.75
N ILE A 443 17.69 -11.62 -24.09
CA ILE A 443 17.48 -12.81 -23.29
C ILE A 443 18.85 -13.40 -23.02
N VAL A 444 19.24 -13.55 -21.77
CA VAL A 444 20.58 -14.05 -21.40
C VAL A 444 20.46 -15.03 -20.25
N ARG A 445 21.23 -16.12 -20.29
CA ARG A 445 21.26 -17.11 -19.21
C ARG A 445 21.95 -16.53 -17.97
N ASN A 446 21.34 -16.70 -16.79
CA ASN A 446 21.75 -16.00 -15.57
C ASN A 446 23.12 -16.42 -15.00
N ASP A 447 23.55 -17.66 -15.23
CA ASP A 447 24.85 -18.18 -14.81
C ASP A 447 26.04 -17.61 -15.61
N LEU A 448 25.75 -16.82 -16.65
CA LEU A 448 26.71 -16.21 -17.56
C LEU A 448 26.65 -14.67 -17.58
N LEU A 449 25.82 -14.07 -16.71
CA LEU A 449 25.87 -12.65 -16.34
C LEU A 449 26.91 -12.45 -15.23
#